data_AF-A0A444TVW5-F1
#
_entry.id   AF-A0A444TVW5-F1
#
_cell.length_a   1.000
_cell.length_b   1.000
_cell.length_c   1.000
_cell.angle_alpha   90.00
_cell.angle_beta   90.00
_cell.angle_gamma   90.00
#
_symmetry.space_group_name_H-M   'P 1'
#
loop_
_entity.id
_entity.type
_entity.pdbx_description
1 polymer ?
#
loop_
_entity_poly.entity_id
_entity_poly.type
_entity_poly.pdbx_seq_one_letter_code
_entity_poly.pdbx_strand_id
1 'polypeptide(L)'
;MAEDAIKLRGWFLENAGLEAQSLPIIVRALWMMDSERWEAYQEEHTPNTLEEGVEFLLSYLEATIKGTAAQVNENADSTLLPGKCDWKLSY
;
A
#
# COMPACT_ATOMS: atom_id res chain seq x y z
N MET A 1 -2.19 7.88 3.29
CA MET A 1 -1.47 6.74 2.68
C MET A 1 -2.32 5.48 2.60
N ALA A 2 -2.53 4.72 3.68
CA ALA A 2 -3.29 3.46 3.58
C ALA A 2 -4.78 3.66 3.24
N GLU A 3 -5.44 4.64 3.85
CA GLU A 3 -6.85 4.94 3.56
C GLU A 3 -7.04 5.37 2.10
N ASP A 4 -6.12 6.19 1.58
CA ASP A 4 -6.12 6.62 0.18
C ASP A 4 -5.86 5.46 -0.77
N ALA A 5 -4.96 4.54 -0.42
CA ALA A 5 -4.69 3.32 -1.18
C ALA A 5 -5.91 2.37 -1.19
N ILE A 6 -6.63 2.24 -0.06
CA ILE A 6 -7.89 1.47 0.02
C ILE A 6 -8.95 2.09 -0.90
N LYS A 7 -9.14 3.42 -0.84
CA LYS A 7 -10.11 4.15 -1.69
C LYS A 7 -9.76 4.02 -3.17
N LEU A 8 -8.49 4.19 -3.54
CA LEU A 8 -8.02 4.02 -4.91
C LEU A 8 -8.25 2.60 -5.41
N ARG A 9 -7.92 1.58 -4.61
CA ARG A 9 -8.15 0.18 -4.95
C ARG A 9 -9.64 -0.12 -5.13
N GLY A 10 -10.50 0.38 -4.24
CA GLY A 10 -11.94 0.23 -4.34
C GLY A 10 -12.49 0.86 -5.62
N TRP A 11 -12.11 2.11 -5.88
CA TRP A 11 -12.49 2.82 -7.10
C TRP A 11 -12.04 2.08 -8.36
N PHE A 12 -10.82 1.54 -8.37
CA PHE A 12 -10.27 0.81 -9.51
C PHE A 12 -11.10 -0.44 -9.85
N LEU A 13 -11.52 -1.19 -8.83
CA LEU A 13 -12.34 -2.40 -9.01
C LEU A 13 -13.77 -2.07 -9.45
N GLU A 14 -14.34 -0.96 -8.97
CA GLU A 14 -15.68 -0.52 -9.34
C GLU A 14 -15.78 0.05 -10.77
N ASN A 15 -14.66 0.52 -11.33
CA ASN A 15 -14.59 1.18 -12.64
C ASN A 15 -13.85 0.34 -13.69
N ALA A 16 -13.94 -0.99 -13.60
CA ALA A 16 -13.39 -1.90 -14.59
C ALA A 16 -13.88 -1.54 -16.02
N GLY A 17 -12.97 -1.47 -16.98
CA GLY A 17 -13.20 -1.00 -18.36
C GLY A 17 -12.81 0.46 -18.63
N LEU A 18 -12.45 1.24 -17.61
CA LEU A 18 -11.95 2.62 -17.74
C LEU A 18 -10.44 2.76 -17.52
N GLU A 19 -9.70 1.65 -17.50
CA GLU A 19 -8.29 1.59 -17.12
C GLU A 19 -7.44 2.47 -18.04
N ALA A 20 -7.61 2.39 -19.36
CA ALA A 20 -6.84 3.18 -20.31
C ALA A 20 -6.94 4.70 -20.12
N GLN A 21 -8.08 5.18 -19.63
CA GLN A 21 -8.33 6.62 -19.39
C GLN A 21 -7.90 7.05 -17.98
N SER A 22 -8.00 6.14 -17.02
CA SER A 22 -7.79 6.44 -15.59
C SER A 22 -6.36 6.16 -15.12
N LEU A 23 -5.66 5.19 -15.71
CA LEU A 23 -4.28 4.82 -15.39
C LEU A 23 -3.33 6.01 -15.31
N PRO A 24 -3.29 6.94 -16.30
CA PRO A 24 -2.39 8.09 -16.24
C PRO A 24 -2.69 9.02 -15.05
N ILE A 25 -3.97 9.15 -14.68
CA ILE A 25 -4.42 10.00 -13.57
C ILE A 25 -4.04 9.35 -12.23
N ILE A 26 -4.23 8.03 -12.12
CA ILE A 26 -3.90 7.27 -10.92
C ILE A 26 -2.39 7.23 -10.69
N VAL A 27 -1.60 6.95 -11.72
CA VAL A 27 -0.13 6.99 -11.64
C VAL A 27 0.34 8.35 -11.14
N ARG A 28 -0.24 9.44 -11.67
CA ARG A 28 0.08 10.79 -11.22
C ARG A 28 -0.35 11.04 -9.77
N ALA A 29 -1.51 10.53 -9.35
CA ALA A 29 -1.97 10.63 -7.97
C ALA A 29 -1.06 9.88 -7.00
N LEU A 30 -0.59 8.68 -7.37
CA LEU A 30 0.36 7.90 -6.58
C LEU A 30 1.71 8.60 -6.45
N TRP A 31 2.24 9.13 -7.55
CA TRP A 31 3.46 9.93 -7.51
C TRP A 31 3.33 11.17 -6.60
N MET A 32 2.17 11.83 -6.59
CA MET A 32 1.93 12.97 -5.69
C MET A 32 1.78 12.57 -4.21
N MET A 33 1.40 11.32 -3.92
CA MET A 33 1.23 10.84 -2.55
C MET A 33 2.56 10.43 -1.90
N ASP A 34 3.41 9.71 -2.63
CA ASP A 34 4.71 9.22 -2.13
C ASP A 34 5.62 8.88 -3.32
N SER A 35 6.29 9.92 -3.84
CA SER A 35 7.11 9.83 -5.05
C SER A 35 8.29 8.87 -4.89
N GLU A 36 9.00 8.91 -3.75
CA GLU A 36 10.17 8.04 -3.51
C GLU A 36 9.78 6.57 -3.54
N ARG A 37 8.71 6.21 -2.83
CA ARG A 37 8.26 4.82 -2.76
C ARG A 37 7.65 4.34 -4.07
N TRP A 38 6.99 5.22 -4.81
CA TRP A 38 6.46 4.92 -6.13
C TRP A 38 7.59 4.71 -7.16
N GLU A 39 8.59 5.58 -7.19
CA GLU A 39 9.73 5.48 -8.11
C GLU A 39 10.56 4.21 -7.86
N ALA A 40 10.84 3.88 -6.59
CA ALA A 40 11.51 2.63 -6.23
C ALA A 40 10.73 1.39 -6.70
N TYR A 41 9.40 1.42 -6.61
CA TYR A 41 8.55 0.31 -7.05
C TYR A 41 8.45 0.21 -8.58
N GLN A 42 8.55 1.32 -9.31
CA GLN A 42 8.60 1.33 -10.78
C GLN A 42 9.94 0.82 -11.35
N GLU A 43 11.07 1.08 -10.68
CA GLU A 43 12.37 0.56 -11.14
C GLU A 43 12.41 -0.97 -11.15
N GLU A 44 11.71 -1.62 -10.22
CA GLU A 44 11.64 -3.09 -10.14
C GLU A 44 10.64 -3.70 -11.13
N HIS A 45 9.76 -2.88 -11.73
CA HIS A 45 8.62 -3.35 -12.49
C HIS A 45 8.30 -2.44 -13.68
N THR A 46 8.63 -2.89 -14.89
CA THR A 46 8.28 -2.20 -16.15
C THR A 46 7.10 -2.90 -16.83
N PRO A 47 5.85 -2.43 -16.67
CA PRO A 47 4.71 -2.97 -17.42
C PRO A 47 4.79 -2.57 -18.90
N ASN A 48 4.57 -3.54 -19.79
CA ASN A 48 4.62 -3.39 -21.25
C ASN A 48 3.23 -3.34 -21.88
N THR A 49 2.19 -3.77 -21.15
CA THR A 49 0.81 -3.77 -21.61
C THR A 49 -0.11 -3.04 -20.64
N LEU A 50 -1.34 -2.74 -21.08
CA LEU A 50 -2.35 -2.12 -20.24
C LEU A 50 -2.71 -3.03 -19.05
N GLU A 51 -2.92 -4.33 -19.30
CA GLU A 51 -3.22 -5.32 -18.27
C GLU A 51 -2.09 -5.44 -17.24
N GLU A 52 -0.84 -5.48 -17.70
CA GLU A 52 0.31 -5.47 -16.79
C GLU A 52 0.37 -4.18 -15.95
N GLY A 53 0.01 -3.03 -16.53
CA GLY A 53 -0.08 -1.76 -15.79
C GLY A 53 -1.17 -1.76 -14.72
N VAL A 54 -2.30 -2.42 -14.99
CA VAL A 54 -3.40 -2.63 -14.03
C VAL A 54 -2.95 -3.53 -12.88
N GLU A 55 -2.38 -4.70 -13.19
CA GLU A 55 -1.91 -5.65 -12.19
C GLU A 55 -0.79 -5.05 -11.33
N PHE A 56 0.09 -4.28 -11.93
CA PHE A 56 1.14 -3.53 -11.25
C PHE A 56 0.57 -2.53 -10.24
N LEU A 57 -0.40 -1.71 -10.65
CA LEU A 57 -1.06 -0.75 -9.75
C LEU A 57 -1.76 -1.44 -8.58
N LEU A 58 -2.51 -2.51 -8.85
CA LEU A 58 -3.21 -3.26 -7.82
C LEU A 58 -2.22 -3.89 -6.82
N SER A 59 -1.09 -4.41 -7.31
CA SER A 59 -0.03 -4.98 -6.48
C SER A 59 0.62 -3.93 -5.58
N TYR A 60 0.92 -2.73 -6.11
CA TYR A 60 1.45 -1.61 -5.32
C TYR A 60 0.48 -1.18 -4.21
N LEU A 61 -0.79 -1.01 -4.57
CA LEU A 61 -1.84 -0.61 -3.63
C LEU A 61 -2.00 -1.65 -2.52
N GLU A 62 -2.02 -2.94 -2.87
CA GLU A 62 -2.11 -4.02 -1.88
C GLU A 62 -0.88 -4.08 -0.97
N ALA A 63 0.32 -3.91 -1.51
CA ALA A 63 1.56 -3.84 -0.73
C ALA A 63 1.56 -2.63 0.23
N THR A 64 1.05 -1.50 -0.22
CA THR A 64 0.92 -0.28 0.61
C THR A 64 -0.08 -0.49 1.75
N ILE A 65 -1.24 -1.09 1.44
CA ILE A 65 -2.27 -1.42 2.44
C ILE A 65 -1.73 -2.41 3.49
N LYS A 66 -1.08 -3.50 3.04
CA LYS A 66 -0.49 -4.52 3.92
C LYS A 66 0.67 -3.96 4.75
N GLY A 67 1.54 -3.16 4.14
CA GLY A 67 2.67 -2.53 4.83
C GLY A 67 2.23 -1.57 5.92
N THR A 68 1.15 -0.80 5.69
CA THR A 68 0.58 0.03 6.76
C THR A 68 -0.15 -0.79 7.82
N ALA A 69 -0.86 -1.86 7.45
CA ALA A 69 -1.46 -2.76 8.45
C ALA A 69 -0.40 -3.41 9.36
N ALA A 70 0.76 -3.77 8.81
CA ALA A 70 1.90 -4.28 9.58
C ALA A 70 2.49 -3.21 10.51
N GLN A 71 2.72 -1.99 10.02
CA GLN A 71 3.21 -0.87 10.85
C GLN A 71 2.22 -0.45 11.94
N VAL A 72 0.91 -0.49 11.66
CA VAL A 72 -0.13 -0.23 12.67
C VAL A 72 -0.17 -1.34 13.70
N ASN A 73 0.08 -2.60 13.32
CA ASN A 73 0.15 -3.71 14.28
C ASN A 73 1.42 -3.67 15.14
N GLU A 74 2.58 -3.30 14.59
CA GLU A 74 3.82 -3.08 15.37
C GLU A 74 3.71 -1.86 16.31
N ASN A 75 3.05 -0.78 15.87
CA ASN A 75 2.78 0.38 16.73
C ASN A 75 1.64 0.14 17.74
N ALA A 76 0.69 -0.75 17.44
CA ALA A 76 -0.34 -1.20 18.38
C ALA A 76 0.24 -2.13 19.46
N ASP A 77 1.24 -2.94 19.12
CA ASP A 77 2.01 -3.74 20.09
C ASP A 77 2.84 -2.83 21.01
N SER A 78 3.38 -1.73 20.48
CA SER A 78 4.12 -0.73 21.27
C SER A 78 3.24 0.21 22.11
N THR A 79 1.92 0.20 21.95
CA THR A 79 0.99 1.00 22.77
C THR A 79 0.27 0.19 23.87
N LEU A 80 0.54 -1.11 23.99
CA LEU A 80 0.19 -1.89 25.17
C LEU A 80 1.23 -1.72 26.30
N LEU A 81 1.10 -0.56 26.97
CA LEU A 81 1.48 -0.24 28.36
C LEU A 81 2.98 -0.04 28.70
N PRO A 82 3.37 1.15 29.22
CA PRO A 82 4.56 1.26 30.06
C PRO A 82 4.22 0.70 31.45
N GLY A 83 4.63 -0.54 31.69
CA GLY A 83 4.66 -1.09 33.05
C GLY A 83 4.06 -2.48 33.15
N LYS A 84 4.90 -3.49 32.94
CA LYS A 84 5.25 -4.49 33.95
C LYS A 84 6.30 -5.44 33.38
N CYS A 85 7.56 -5.16 33.69
CA CYS A 85 8.59 -6.21 33.72
C CYS A 85 8.28 -7.10 34.93
N ASP A 86 7.48 -8.15 34.75
CA ASP A 86 7.35 -9.23 35.74
C ASP A 86 8.28 -10.37 35.31
N TRP A 87 9.55 -10.28 35.76
CA TRP A 87 10.47 -11.41 35.70
C TRP A 87 10.07 -12.42 36.78
N LYS A 88 9.17 -13.34 36.44
CA LYS A 88 9.02 -14.60 37.17
C LYS A 88 8.84 -15.76 36.21
N LEU A 89 9.94 -16.45 35.95
CA LEU A 89 9.94 -17.86 35.61
C LEU A 89 10.92 -18.56 36.55
N SER A 90 10.35 -19.08 37.64
CA SER A 90 10.95 -20.19 38.38
C SER A 90 10.52 -21.48 37.70
N TYR A 91 11.49 -22.29 37.29
CA TYR A 91 11.40 -23.75 37.26
C TYR A 91 12.79 -24.34 37.47
#